data_AF-A0A4Y2EVR7-F1
#
_entry.id   AF-A0A4Y2EVR7-F1
#
_cell.length_a   1.000
_cell.length_b   1.000
_cell.length_c   1.000
_cell.angle_alpha   90.00
_cell.angle_beta   90.00
_cell.angle_gamma   90.00
#
_symmetry.space_group_name_H-M   'P 1'
#
loop_
_entity.id
_entity.type
_entity.pdbx_description
1 polymer ?
#
loop_
_entity_poly.entity_id
_entity_poly.type
_entity_poly.pdbx_seq_one_letter_code
_entity_poly.pdbx_strand_id
1 'polypeptide(L)'
;MVVVMMYRKWESDDVSSCRWQLILPKSRIQEVLREIHDSASGGHFGVIKTLSKTRERFYWDRLRSDVEKWCRECHSCGARKGPKTRTKCRLLHLM
;
A
#
# COMPACT_ATOMS: atom_id res chain seq x y z
N MET A 1 -21.49 0.53 19.68
CA MET A 1 -20.05 0.19 19.56
C MET A 1 -19.25 1.47 19.77
N VAL A 2 -18.65 1.67 20.94
CA VAL A 2 -17.73 2.79 21.15
C VAL A 2 -16.36 2.33 20.65
N VAL A 3 -15.91 2.85 19.51
CA VAL A 3 -14.53 2.62 19.07
C VAL A 3 -13.63 3.54 19.89
N VAL A 4 -12.87 2.98 20.82
CA VAL A 4 -11.82 3.72 21.52
C VAL A 4 -10.76 4.07 20.47
N MET A 5 -10.55 5.36 20.21
CA MET A 5 -9.51 5.81 19.30
C MET A 5 -8.17 5.84 20.04
N MET A 6 -7.28 4.92 19.67
CA MET A 6 -5.91 4.90 20.17
C MET A 6 -4.96 5.51 19.13
N TYR A 7 -3.96 6.24 19.59
CA TYR A 7 -2.94 6.85 18.74
C TYR A 7 -1.56 6.38 19.17
N ARG A 8 -0.63 6.26 18.22
CA ARG A 8 0.80 6.09 18.50
C ARG A 8 1.60 7.26 17.95
N LYS A 9 2.62 7.69 18.70
CA LYS A 9 3.63 8.62 18.22
C LYS A 9 4.61 7.85 17.34
N TRP A 10 4.92 8.41 16.18
CA TRP A 10 5.99 7.98 15.30
C TRP A 10 7.04 9.08 15.23
N GLU A 11 8.29 8.69 15.45
CA GLU A 11 9.45 9.57 15.38
C GLU A 11 10.30 9.15 14.19
N SER A 12 10.57 10.11 13.30
CA SER A 12 11.52 9.93 12.20
C SER A 12 12.93 10.24 12.69
N ASP A 13 13.93 9.58 12.10
CA ASP A 13 15.35 9.78 12.43
C ASP A 13 15.85 11.21 12.09
N ASP A 14 15.14 11.89 11.20
CA ASP A 14 15.44 13.25 10.75
C ASP A 14 14.64 14.31 11.56
N VAL A 15 15.39 15.14 12.27
CA VAL A 15 15.02 16.37 13.03
C VAL A 15 13.51 16.55 13.28
N SER A 16 13.06 16.07 14.44
CA SER A 16 11.86 16.53 15.18
C SER A 16 10.49 16.48 14.47
N SER A 17 10.31 15.67 13.44
CA SER A 17 8.98 15.42 12.86
C SER A 17 8.23 14.33 13.64
N CYS A 18 7.53 14.76 14.70
CA CYS A 18 6.62 13.91 15.47
C CYS A 18 5.30 13.74 14.72
N ARG A 19 4.94 12.52 14.34
CA ARG A 19 3.67 12.22 13.67
C ARG A 19 2.81 11.29 14.52
N TRP A 20 1.56 11.67 14.74
CA TRP A 20 0.58 10.80 15.36
C TRP A 20 -0.11 9.93 14.30
N GLN A 21 -0.17 8.63 14.55
CA GLN A 21 -0.87 7.68 13.70
C GLN A 21 -2.02 7.04 14.48
N LEU A 22 -3.21 7.02 13.88
CA LEU A 22 -4.36 6.32 14.42
C LEU A 22 -4.13 4.81 14.33
N ILE A 23 -4.32 4.10 15.45
CA ILE A 23 -4.30 2.64 15.48
C ILE A 23 -5.64 2.15 14.96
N LEU A 24 -5.62 1.46 13.84
CA LEU A 24 -6.80 1.09 13.09
C LEU A 24 -7.27 -0.32 13.50
N PRO A 25 -8.55 -0.51 13.90
CA PRO A 25 -9.09 -1.83 14.13
C PRO A 25 -9.22 -2.60 12.81
N LYS A 26 -9.11 -3.94 12.87
CA LYS A 26 -9.12 -4.80 11.68
C LYS A 26 -10.34 -4.60 10.78
N SER A 27 -11.50 -4.29 11.36
CA SER A 27 -12.75 -4.04 10.63
C SER A 27 -12.70 -2.82 9.70
N ARG A 28 -11.78 -1.88 9.92
CA ARG A 28 -11.66 -0.63 9.12
C ARG A 28 -10.52 -0.67 8.10
N ILE A 29 -9.65 -1.68 8.13
CA ILE A 29 -8.48 -1.78 7.24
C ILE A 29 -8.91 -1.75 5.77
N GLN A 30 -9.93 -2.51 5.40
CA GLN A 30 -10.38 -2.63 4.01
C GLN A 30 -10.92 -1.30 3.45
N GLU A 31 -11.63 -0.54 4.28
CA GLU A 31 -12.16 0.78 3.94
C GLU A 31 -11.02 1.76 3.67
N VAL A 32 -10.07 1.87 4.60
CA VAL A 32 -8.89 2.73 4.48
C VAL A 32 -8.02 2.35 3.28
N LEU A 33 -7.78 1.06 3.06
CA LEU A 33 -6.99 0.59 1.92
C LEU A 33 -7.66 0.94 0.60
N ARG A 34 -8.99 0.81 0.49
CA ARG A 34 -9.75 1.21 -0.69
C ARG A 34 -9.61 2.70 -0.96
N GLU A 35 -9.88 3.55 0.03
CA GLU A 35 -9.81 5.01 -0.14
C GLU A 35 -8.42 5.49 -0.57
N ILE A 36 -7.36 4.94 0.04
CA ILE A 36 -5.99 5.33 -0.28
C ILE A 36 -5.58 4.76 -1.65
N HIS A 37 -5.92 3.51 -1.93
CA HIS A 37 -5.55 2.86 -3.18
C HIS A 37 -6.28 3.46 -4.38
N ASP A 38 -7.59 3.67 -4.27
CA ASP A 38 -8.46 4.18 -5.34
C ASP A 38 -8.41 5.72 -5.46
N SER A 39 -7.44 6.35 -4.80
CA SER A 39 -7.25 7.80 -4.66
C SER A 39 -7.90 8.65 -5.75
N ALA A 40 -8.76 9.57 -5.31
CA ALA A 40 -9.49 10.52 -6.17
C ALA A 40 -8.61 11.31 -7.14
N SER A 41 -7.34 11.55 -6.79
CA SER A 41 -6.40 12.37 -7.57
C SER A 41 -5.69 11.66 -8.73
N GLY A 42 -6.07 10.45 -9.15
CA GLY A 42 -5.45 9.83 -10.34
C GLY A 42 -5.43 8.31 -10.44
N GLY A 43 -6.34 7.60 -9.77
CA GLY A 43 -6.51 6.16 -9.94
C GLY A 43 -5.63 5.29 -9.04
N HIS A 44 -5.65 3.98 -9.31
CA HIS A 44 -5.11 2.95 -8.43
C HIS A 44 -3.60 3.11 -8.13
N PHE A 45 -3.26 3.48 -6.90
CA PHE A 45 -1.88 3.61 -6.45
C PHE A 45 -1.17 2.25 -6.33
N GLY A 46 0.10 2.22 -6.76
CA GLY A 46 0.98 1.09 -6.51
C GLY A 46 1.40 0.99 -5.04
N VAL A 47 1.90 -0.18 -4.65
CA VAL A 47 2.29 -0.54 -3.28
C VAL A 47 3.05 0.55 -2.54
N ILE A 48 4.11 1.11 -3.15
CA ILE A 48 4.98 2.10 -2.49
C ILE A 48 4.20 3.35 -2.10
N LYS A 49 3.36 3.87 -3.00
CA LYS A 49 2.58 5.09 -2.78
C LYS A 49 1.44 4.86 -1.80
N THR A 50 0.74 3.73 -1.90
CA THR A 50 -0.28 3.32 -0.93
C THR A 50 0.32 3.16 0.46
N LEU A 51 1.47 2.50 0.57
CA LEU A 51 2.17 2.29 1.84
C LEU A 51 2.61 3.62 2.47
N SER A 52 3.22 4.50 1.68
CA SER A 52 3.65 5.83 2.14
C SER A 52 2.47 6.60 2.71
N LYS A 53 1.39 6.78 1.93
CA LYS A 53 0.21 7.53 2.35
C LYS A 53 -0.48 6.93 3.57
N THR A 54 -0.57 5.60 3.64
CA THR A 54 -1.15 4.91 4.80
C THR A 54 -0.37 5.24 6.07
N ARG A 55 0.97 5.18 6.01
CA ARG A 55 1.85 5.48 7.14
C ARG A 55 1.82 6.95 7.58
N GLU A 56 1.23 7.84 6.79
CA GLU A 56 1.07 9.24 7.20
C GLU A 56 0.01 9.41 8.29
N ARG A 57 -0.97 8.51 8.36
CA ARG A 57 -2.17 8.69 9.20
C ARG A 57 -2.51 7.47 10.04
N PHE A 58 -2.17 6.27 9.60
CA PHE A 58 -2.70 5.03 10.17
C PHE A 58 -1.61 4.03 10.53
N TYR A 59 -1.97 3.12 11.43
CA TYR A 59 -1.16 1.98 11.84
C TYR A 59 -2.01 0.76 12.16
N TRP A 60 -1.51 -0.42 11.85
CA TRP A 60 -2.00 -1.68 12.37
C TRP A 60 -0.91 -2.75 12.22
N ASP A 61 -1.14 -3.94 12.79
CA ASP A 61 -0.23 -5.07 12.63
C ASP A 61 -0.12 -5.47 11.15
N ARG A 62 1.08 -5.81 10.66
CA ARG A 62 1.27 -6.29 9.27
C ARG A 62 0.83 -5.32 8.15
N LEU A 63 0.71 -4.02 8.45
CA LEU A 63 0.33 -2.95 7.50
C LEU A 63 1.01 -3.09 6.13
N ARG A 64 2.32 -3.33 6.09
CA ARG A 64 3.07 -3.50 4.83
C ARG A 64 2.58 -4.69 4.02
N SER A 65 2.40 -5.85 4.66
CA SER A 65 1.94 -7.07 4.01
C SER A 65 0.51 -6.93 3.49
N ASP A 66 -0.36 -6.28 4.24
CA ASP A 66 -1.75 -6.05 3.83
C ASP A 66 -1.85 -5.10 2.63
N VAL A 67 -1.05 -4.03 2.61
CA VAL A 67 -0.95 -3.12 1.45
C VAL A 67 -0.43 -3.87 0.21
N GLU A 68 0.61 -4.69 0.37
CA GLU A 68 1.16 -5.49 -0.72
C GLU A 68 0.13 -6.47 -1.29
N LYS A 69 -0.61 -7.15 -0.40
CA LYS A 69 -1.67 -8.08 -0.76
C LYS A 69 -2.80 -7.36 -1.50
N TRP A 70 -3.31 -6.26 -0.94
CA TRP A 70 -4.39 -5.46 -1.52
C TRP A 70 -4.08 -4.99 -2.95
N CYS A 71 -2.91 -4.38 -3.15
CA CYS A 71 -2.51 -3.93 -4.47
C CYS A 71 -2.26 -5.07 -5.47
N ARG A 72 -1.87 -6.26 -4.99
CA ARG A 72 -1.66 -7.45 -5.83
C ARG A 72 -2.98 -8.06 -6.28
N GLU A 73 -3.96 -8.10 -5.39
CA GLU A 73 -5.30 -8.67 -5.62
C GLU A 73 -6.23 -7.70 -6.35
N CYS A 74 -5.83 -6.45 -6.53
CA CYS A 74 -6.60 -5.48 -7.30
C CYS A 74 -6.74 -5.91 -8.77
N HIS A 75 -7.96 -6.26 -9.17
CA HIS A 75 -8.30 -6.66 -10.53
C HIS A 75 -7.96 -5.57 -11.57
N SER A 76 -8.32 -4.31 -11.28
CA SER A 76 -8.05 -3.16 -12.16
C SER A 76 -6.56 -2.94 -12.40
N CYS A 77 -5.72 -3.15 -11.38
CA CYS A 77 -4.27 -3.09 -11.52
C CYS A 77 -3.70 -4.29 -12.28
N GLY A 78 -4.23 -5.50 -12.03
CA GLY A 78 -3.81 -6.73 -12.68
C GLY A 78 -4.03 -6.70 -14.20
N ALA A 79 -5.23 -6.27 -14.63
CA ALA A 79 -5.58 -6.16 -16.04
C ALA A 79 -4.65 -5.22 -16.83
N ARG A 80 -4.16 -4.14 -16.20
CA ARG A 80 -3.24 -3.17 -16.82
C ARG A 80 -1.81 -3.69 -16.99
N LYS A 81 -1.39 -4.70 -16.22
CA LYS A 81 0.00 -5.20 -16.23
C LYS A 81 0.34 -6.08 -17.44
N GLY A 82 -0.66 -6.50 -18.21
CA GLY A 82 -0.49 -7.39 -19.37
C GLY A 82 0.06 -8.78 -18.99
N PRO A 83 -0.03 -9.77 -19.89
CA PRO A 83 0.68 -11.04 -19.69
C PRO A 83 2.18 -10.76 -19.66
N LYS A 84 2.90 -11.29 -18.65
CA LYS A 84 4.36 -11.28 -18.65
C LYS A 84 4.83 -12.20 -19.77
N THR A 85 5.08 -11.66 -20.96
CA THR A 85 5.77 -12.42 -22.00
C THR A 85 7.18 -12.69 -21.47
N ARG A 86 7.46 -13.96 -21.12
CA ARG A 86 8.83 -14.41 -20.92
C ARG A 86 9.49 -14.34 -22.29
N THR A 87 10.09 -13.21 -22.64
CA THR A 87 11.02 -13.15 -23.76
C THR A 87 12.16 -14.10 -23.42
N LYS A 88 12.10 -15.34 -23.89
CA LYS A 88 13.27 -16.21 -23.95
C LYS A 88 14.22 -15.49 -24.90
N CYS A 89 15.18 -14.76 -24.34
CA CYS A 89 16.31 -14.22 -25.08
C CYS A 89 17.02 -15.43 -25.68
N ARG A 90 16.74 -15.71 -26.96
CA ARG A 90 17.38 -16.79 -27.69
C ARG A 90 18.73 -16.21 -28.09
N LEU A 91 19.78 -16.57 -27.35
CA LEU A 91 21.16 -16.28 -27.75
C LEU A 91 21.37 -16.93 -29.12
N LEU A 92 21.36 -16.12 -30.18
CA LEU A 92 21.80 -16.57 -31.48
C LEU A 92 23.32 -16.65 -31.41
N HIS A 93 23.85 -17.88 -31.43
CA HIS A 93 25.28 -18.13 -31.60
C HIS A 93 25.61 -17.69 -33.03
N LEU A 94 26.33 -16.58 -33.19
CA LEU A 94 26.95 -16.22 -34.46
C LEU A 94 28.08 -17.23 -34.71
N MET A 95 27.86 -18.12 -35.69
CA MET A 95 28.96 -18.76 -36.42
C MET A 95 29.43 -17.81 -37.52
#